data_AF-A0A0F9PYV1-F1
#
_entry.id   AF-A0A0F9PYV1-F1
#
_cell.length_a   1.000
_cell.length_b   1.000
_cell.length_c   1.000
_cell.angle_alpha   90.00
_cell.angle_beta   90.00
_cell.angle_gamma   90.00
#
_symmetry.space_group_name_H-M   'P 1'
#
loop_
_entity.id
_entity.type
_entity.pdbx_description
1 polymer ?
#
loop_
_entity_poly.entity_id
_entity_poly.type
_entity_poly.pdbx_seq_one_letter_code
_entity_poly.pdbx_strand_id
1 'polypeptide(L)'
;MAHLRRNNFIKTLEAKTCPSKCSFKITFQNDDTVSHSIVSAKRDTNARGIGHDFRMFADGRVATGEIPPGESRSVLITDKGFLFLVDLDYAWVRMDVVSFPEVSQSQIIRSVNDARQKGN
;
A
#
# COMPACT_ATOMS: atom_id res chain seq x y z
N MET A 1 6.84 -3.44 8.86
CA MET A 1 8.18 -3.71 8.26
C MET A 1 7.97 -4.75 7.17
N ALA A 2 8.49 -4.53 5.97
CA ALA A 2 8.29 -5.39 4.80
C ALA A 2 9.63 -6.03 4.38
N HIS A 3 9.63 -7.32 4.06
CA HIS A 3 10.84 -8.12 3.81
C HIS A 3 10.92 -8.61 2.36
N LEU A 4 11.81 -8.02 1.54
CA LEU A 4 12.01 -8.37 0.13
C LEU A 4 12.71 -9.73 0.00
N ARG A 5 12.02 -10.73 -0.57
CA ARG A 5 12.52 -12.10 -0.77
C ARG A 5 11.97 -12.73 -2.05
N ARG A 6 12.84 -13.41 -2.83
CA ARG A 6 12.51 -14.13 -4.08
C ARG A 6 11.28 -15.05 -4.04
N ASN A 7 10.95 -15.65 -2.89
CA ASN A 7 9.90 -16.68 -2.77
C ASN A 7 8.69 -16.31 -1.91
N ASN A 8 8.59 -15.07 -1.39
CA ASN A 8 7.44 -14.66 -0.58
C ASN A 8 6.69 -13.51 -1.24
N PHE A 9 5.43 -13.77 -1.59
CA PHE A 9 4.43 -12.74 -1.83
C PHE A 9 4.32 -11.86 -0.59
N ILE A 10 4.94 -10.68 -0.57
CA ILE A 10 4.70 -9.70 0.49
C ILE A 10 3.39 -8.97 0.19
N LYS A 11 2.27 -9.68 0.33
CA LYS A 11 0.98 -9.03 0.51
C LYS A 11 0.87 -8.55 1.96
N THR A 12 1.66 -7.55 2.31
CA THR A 12 1.47 -6.84 3.57
C THR A 12 0.47 -5.71 3.32
N LEU A 13 -0.79 -5.96 3.64
CA LEU A 13 -1.80 -4.91 3.77
C LEU A 13 -1.57 -4.22 5.13
N GLU A 14 -0.80 -3.14 5.16
CA GLU A 14 -0.77 -2.26 6.33
C GLU A 14 -1.93 -1.24 6.21
N ALA A 15 -3.03 -1.50 6.91
CA ALA A 15 -4.10 -0.53 7.09
C ALA A 15 -3.78 0.32 8.34
N LYS A 16 -3.61 1.63 8.18
CA LYS A 16 -3.38 2.57 9.31
C LYS A 16 -4.41 3.68 9.33
N THR A 17 -5.10 3.84 10.46
CA THR A 17 -6.00 4.95 10.77
C THR A 17 -5.20 6.18 11.18
N CYS A 18 -5.52 7.35 10.62
CA CYS A 18 -4.70 8.56 10.78
C CYS A 18 -5.52 9.80 11.20
N PRO A 19 -5.23 10.41 12.36
CA PRO A 19 -5.83 11.69 12.75
C PRO A 19 -5.25 12.81 11.91
N SER A 20 -6.10 13.44 11.09
CA SER A 20 -5.84 14.66 10.30
C SER A 20 -4.77 14.61 9.18
N LYS A 21 -3.65 13.90 9.32
CA LYS A 21 -2.59 13.73 8.30
C LYS A 21 -2.13 12.28 8.24
N CYS A 22 -2.32 11.62 7.10
CA CYS A 22 -1.91 10.23 6.88
C CYS A 22 -0.42 10.16 6.60
N SER A 23 0.45 10.32 7.61
CA SER A 23 1.87 10.05 7.45
C SER A 23 2.25 8.77 8.19
N PHE A 24 2.61 7.72 7.46
CA PHE A 24 3.18 6.52 8.06
C PHE A 24 4.46 6.09 7.35
N LYS A 25 5.36 5.52 8.13
CA LYS A 25 6.65 5.06 7.65
C LYS A 25 6.59 3.57 7.35
N ILE A 26 6.95 3.18 6.13
CA ILE A 26 7.22 1.80 5.75
C ILE A 26 8.73 1.63 5.70
N THR A 27 9.23 0.56 6.32
CA THR A 27 10.64 0.16 6.22
C THR A 27 10.70 -1.14 5.42
N PHE A 28 11.43 -1.11 4.31
CA PHE A 28 11.78 -2.25 3.48
C PHE A 28 13.14 -2.77 3.91
N GLN A 29 13.23 -4.05 4.17
CA GLN A 29 14.48 -4.76 4.39
C GLN A 29 14.71 -5.71 3.23
N ASN A 30 15.91 -5.65 2.64
CA ASN A 30 16.31 -6.58 1.61
C ASN A 30 16.95 -7.83 2.25
N ASP A 31 16.19 -8.91 2.32
CA ASP A 31 16.66 -10.21 2.81
C ASP A 31 17.08 -11.14 1.65
N ASP A 32 17.18 -10.62 0.43
CA ASP A 32 17.68 -11.35 -0.73
C ASP A 32 19.19 -11.14 -0.93
N THR A 33 19.75 -11.92 -1.84
CA THR A 33 21.13 -11.89 -2.32
C THR A 33 21.36 -10.91 -3.46
N VAL A 34 20.30 -10.30 -3.99
CA VAL A 34 20.34 -9.33 -5.09
C VAL A 34 19.81 -7.99 -4.61
N SER A 35 20.33 -6.90 -5.19
CA SER A 35 19.79 -5.56 -4.94
C SER A 35 18.36 -5.44 -5.45
N HIS A 36 17.56 -4.68 -4.71
CA HIS A 36 16.17 -4.40 -5.03
C HIS A 36 15.90 -2.90 -5.04
N SER A 37 14.84 -2.47 -5.71
CA SER A 37 14.36 -1.08 -5.63
C SER A 37 12.85 -1.06 -5.58
N ILE A 38 12.27 -0.19 -4.75
CA ILE A 38 10.83 -0.08 -4.61
C ILE A 38 10.38 1.30 -5.09
N VAL A 39 9.46 1.29 -6.03
CA VAL A 39 8.80 2.48 -6.56
C VAL A 39 7.29 2.36 -6.41
N SER A 40 6.61 3.49 -6.30
CA SER A 40 5.16 3.52 -6.46
C SER A 40 4.78 3.49 -7.93
N ALA A 41 3.70 2.79 -8.24
CA ALA A 41 3.24 2.61 -9.61
C ALA A 41 1.73 2.78 -9.78
N LYS A 42 1.34 3.11 -11.01
CA LYS A 42 -0.05 3.08 -11.50
C LYS A 42 -0.18 1.94 -12.50
N ARG A 43 -1.36 1.32 -12.50
CA ARG A 43 -1.77 0.40 -13.55
C ARG A 43 -2.01 1.17 -14.84
N ASP A 44 -1.51 0.65 -15.94
CA ASP A 44 -2.00 1.03 -17.27
C ASP A 44 -3.45 0.55 -17.44
N THR A 45 -4.41 1.46 -17.35
CA THR A 45 -5.83 1.15 -17.53
C THR A 45 -6.21 0.94 -18.99
N ASN A 46 -5.33 1.29 -19.93
CA ASN A 46 -5.54 1.13 -21.37
C ASN A 46 -5.00 -0.21 -21.89
N ALA A 47 -4.20 -0.92 -21.08
CA ALA A 47 -3.76 -2.28 -21.38
C ALA A 47 -4.97 -3.23 -21.34
N ARG A 48 -5.50 -3.59 -22.52
CA ARG A 48 -6.60 -4.57 -22.69
C ARG A 48 -6.12 -6.02 -22.47
N GLY A 49 -5.33 -6.27 -21.44
CA GLY A 49 -4.82 -7.60 -21.10
C GLY A 49 -5.81 -8.38 -20.23
N ILE A 50 -6.13 -9.61 -20.63
CA ILE A 50 -6.78 -10.60 -19.77
C ILE A 50 -5.67 -11.31 -18.99
N GLY A 51 -5.56 -11.06 -17.68
CA GLY A 51 -4.63 -11.78 -16.80
C GLY A 51 -3.63 -10.92 -16.02
N HIS A 52 -2.71 -11.59 -15.33
CA HIS A 52 -1.78 -11.06 -14.32
C HIS A 52 -0.68 -10.10 -14.85
N ASP A 53 -0.62 -9.86 -16.17
CA ASP A 53 0.28 -8.90 -16.82
C ASP A 53 -0.26 -7.47 -16.71
N PHE A 54 -0.36 -6.98 -15.49
CA PHE A 54 -0.61 -5.57 -15.25
C PHE A 54 0.67 -4.79 -15.51
N ARG A 55 0.76 -4.14 -16.69
CA ARG A 55 1.81 -3.15 -16.93
C ARG A 55 1.68 -2.04 -15.88
N MET A 56 2.72 -1.91 -15.07
CA MET A 56 2.83 -0.92 -14.00
C MET A 56 3.86 0.11 -14.42
N PHE A 57 3.52 1.39 -14.30
CA PHE A 57 4.45 2.49 -14.57
C PHE A 57 4.70 3.27 -13.29
N ALA A 58 5.96 3.60 -13.03
CA ALA A 58 6.34 4.43 -11.90
C ALA A 58 5.56 5.75 -11.93
N ASP A 59 5.02 6.15 -10.78
CA ASP A 59 4.15 7.33 -10.66
C ASP A 59 4.79 8.50 -9.91
N GLY A 60 5.99 8.28 -9.38
CA GLY A 60 6.84 9.29 -8.74
C GLY A 60 6.47 9.62 -7.29
N ARG A 61 5.48 8.96 -6.68
CA ARG A 61 5.07 9.24 -5.29
C ARG A 61 6.06 8.67 -4.26
N VAL A 62 6.68 7.54 -4.57
CA VAL A 62 7.64 6.82 -3.72
C VAL A 62 8.76 6.27 -4.60
N ALA A 63 10.00 6.45 -4.15
CA ALA A 63 11.16 5.78 -4.68
C ALA A 63 12.17 5.55 -3.55
N THR A 64 12.61 4.32 -3.34
CA THR A 64 13.64 4.00 -2.32
C THR A 64 15.06 4.22 -2.83
N GLY A 65 15.24 4.27 -4.15
CA GLY A 65 16.53 3.96 -4.78
C GLY A 65 16.89 2.48 -4.58
N GLU A 66 18.14 2.14 -4.86
CA GLU A 66 18.68 0.81 -4.63
C GLU A 66 18.75 0.47 -3.13
N ILE A 67 18.36 -0.77 -2.80
CA ILE A 67 18.44 -1.40 -1.49
C ILE A 67 19.35 -2.63 -1.64
N PRO A 68 20.64 -2.53 -1.28
CA PRO A 68 21.57 -3.66 -1.34
C PRO A 68 21.15 -4.84 -0.44
N PRO A 69 21.67 -6.06 -0.66
CA PRO A 69 21.47 -7.21 0.23
C PRO A 69 21.77 -6.88 1.70
N GLY A 70 20.86 -7.23 2.61
CA GLY A 70 20.98 -7.01 4.05
C GLY A 70 20.63 -5.59 4.52
N GLU A 71 20.49 -4.63 3.60
CA GLU A 71 20.20 -3.23 3.93
C GLU A 71 18.70 -2.95 4.07
N SER A 72 18.38 -1.79 4.64
CA SER A 72 17.00 -1.32 4.78
C SER A 72 16.80 0.12 4.33
N ARG A 73 15.65 0.39 3.73
CA ARG A 73 15.21 1.75 3.37
C ARG A 73 13.83 2.04 3.91
N SER A 74 13.65 3.25 4.43
CA SER A 74 12.35 3.71 4.90
C SER A 74 11.80 4.81 4.00
N VAL A 75 10.50 4.77 3.75
CA VAL A 75 9.77 5.80 3.02
C VAL A 75 8.61 6.31 3.86
N LEU A 76 8.30 7.59 3.70
CA LEU A 76 7.14 8.21 4.31
C LEU A 76 6.00 8.21 3.28
N ILE A 77 4.89 7.59 3.62
CA ILE A 77 3.66 7.64 2.82
C ILE A 77 2.79 8.74 3.40
N THR A 78 2.50 9.77 2.61
CA THR A 78 1.66 10.92 3.02
C THR A 78 0.28 10.92 2.39
N ASP A 79 0.09 10.11 1.35
CA ASP A 79 -1.09 10.12 0.51
C ASP A 79 -2.18 9.20 1.06
N LYS A 80 -3.43 9.55 0.77
CA LYS A 80 -4.61 8.73 1.06
C LYS A 80 -4.99 7.89 -0.15
N GLY A 81 -5.63 6.76 0.09
CA GLY A 81 -6.11 5.85 -0.94
C GLY A 81 -5.19 4.65 -1.17
N PHE A 82 -5.26 4.11 -2.38
CA PHE A 82 -4.48 2.94 -2.80
C PHE A 82 -3.12 3.36 -3.35
N LEU A 83 -2.08 2.69 -2.88
CA LEU A 83 -0.70 2.86 -3.31
C LEU A 83 -0.14 1.48 -3.66
N PHE A 84 0.21 1.30 -4.93
CA PHE A 84 0.90 0.09 -5.40
C PHE A 84 2.39 0.33 -5.32
N LEU A 85 3.11 -0.52 -4.60
CA LEU A 85 4.56 -0.48 -4.48
C LEU A 85 5.13 -1.72 -5.17
N VAL A 86 6.06 -1.52 -6.08
CA VAL A 86 6.61 -2.58 -6.94
C VAL A 86 8.11 -2.42 -7.10
N ASP A 87 8.79 -3.53 -7.32
CA ASP A 87 10.10 -3.55 -7.97
C ASP A 87 9.90 -3.76 -9.48
N LEU A 88 10.39 -2.84 -10.30
CA LEU A 88 10.20 -2.92 -11.76
C LEU A 88 11.07 -4.00 -12.42
N ASP A 89 12.18 -4.37 -11.79
CA ASP A 89 13.08 -5.42 -12.29
C ASP A 89 12.58 -6.81 -11.89
N TYR A 90 11.74 -6.89 -10.85
CA TYR A 90 11.23 -8.13 -10.29
C TYR A 90 9.72 -8.07 -10.10
N ALA A 91 8.96 -8.37 -11.15
CA ALA A 91 7.49 -8.22 -11.20
C ALA A 91 6.70 -8.96 -10.10
N TRP A 92 7.29 -9.97 -9.45
CA TRP A 92 6.70 -10.69 -8.31
C TRP A 92 6.85 -9.96 -6.97
N VAL A 93 7.77 -8.99 -6.87
CA VAL A 93 7.95 -8.13 -5.71
C VAL A 93 6.97 -6.97 -5.79
N ARG A 94 5.83 -7.14 -5.11
CA ARG A 94 4.74 -6.17 -5.10
C ARG A 94 4.04 -6.12 -3.75
N MET A 95 3.61 -4.93 -3.37
CA MET A 95 2.87 -4.65 -2.14
C MET A 95 1.74 -3.66 -2.44
N ASP A 96 0.55 -3.96 -1.94
CA ASP A 96 -0.61 -3.08 -2.05
C ASP A 96 -0.83 -2.42 -0.69
N VAL A 97 -0.77 -1.09 -0.64
CA VAL A 97 -0.92 -0.29 0.59
C VAL A 97 -2.19 0.52 0.50
N VAL A 98 -2.98 0.53 1.57
CA VAL A 98 -4.24 1.28 1.61
C VAL A 98 -4.27 2.18 2.84
N SER A 99 -4.37 3.48 2.58
CA SER A 99 -4.36 4.55 3.57
C SER A 99 -5.74 5.19 3.65
N PHE A 100 -6.39 5.10 4.80
CA PHE A 100 -7.71 5.69 5.03
C PHE A 100 -7.61 6.88 6.00
N PRO A 101 -8.41 7.95 5.81
CA PRO A 101 -8.57 8.96 6.84
C PRO A 101 -9.17 8.32 8.10
N GLU A 102 -8.80 8.80 9.28
CA GLU A 102 -9.55 8.48 10.49
C GLU A 102 -10.97 9.04 10.36
N VAL A 103 -11.96 8.18 10.56
CA VAL A 103 -13.37 8.58 10.68
C VAL A 103 -13.68 8.79 12.15
N SER A 104 -14.16 9.98 12.51
CA SER A 104 -14.69 10.22 13.86
C SER A 104 -15.95 9.37 14.09
N GLN A 105 -16.15 8.88 15.32
CA GLN A 105 -17.29 8.01 15.69
C GLN A 105 -18.68 8.57 15.28
N SER A 106 -18.82 9.88 15.10
CA SER A 106 -20.05 10.55 14.66
C SER A 106 -20.46 10.29 13.20
N GLN A 107 -19.62 9.61 12.40
CA GLN A 107 -19.95 9.21 11.03
C GLN A 107 -20.33 7.73 10.89
N ILE A 108 -20.35 6.96 11.99
CA ILE A 108 -20.99 5.64 11.99
C ILE A 108 -22.50 5.90 11.99
N ILE A 109 -23.17 5.66 10.86
CA ILE A 109 -24.62 5.66 10.79
C ILE A 109 -25.11 4.53 11.72
N ARG A 110 -25.50 4.89 12.94
CA ARG A 110 -26.35 4.06 13.79
C ARG A 110 -27.69 3.93 13.07
N SER A 111 -27.87 2.83 12.35
CA SER A 111 -29.20 2.33 12.03
C SER A 111 -29.53 1.18 12.96
N VAL A 112 -30.83 0.98 13.20
CA VAL A 112 -31.47 -0.06 14.03
C VAL A 112 -31.65 0.24 15.52
N ASN A 113 -32.11 1.44 15.91
CA ASN A 113 -32.95 1.55 17.13
C ASN A 113 -33.96 2.71 17.15
N ASP A 114 -33.86 3.72 16.27
CA ASP A 114 -34.84 4.83 16.23
C ASP A 114 -36.20 4.49 15.60
N ALA A 115 -36.39 3.27 15.08
CA ALA A 115 -37.68 2.84 14.53
C ALA A 115 -38.66 2.27 15.58
N ARG A 116 -38.29 2.22 16.88
CA ARG A 116 -39.11 1.56 17.91
C ARG A 116 -39.50 2.42 19.12
N GLN A 117 -39.52 3.74 18.95
CA GLN A 117 -40.22 4.64 19.88
C GLN A 117 -41.24 5.54 19.16
N LYS A 118 -42.26 4.91 18.58
CA LYS A 118 -43.62 5.47 18.61
C LYS A 118 -44.52 4.44 19.27
N GLY A 119 -44.50 4.44 20.59
CA GLY A 119 -45.55 3.84 21.42
C GLY A 119 -46.39 4.96 22.01
N ASN A 120 -47.65 5.02 21.61
CA ASN A 120 -48.88 5.20 22.40
C ASN A 120 -50.02 5.61 21.48
#